data_AF-A0A655X652-F1
#
_entry.id   AF-A0A655X652-F1
#
_cell.length_a   1.000
_cell.length_b   1.000
_cell.length_c   1.000
_cell.angle_alpha   90.00
_cell.angle_beta   90.00
_cell.angle_gamma   90.00
#
_symmetry.space_group_name_H-M   'P 1'
#
loop_
_entity.id
_entity.type
_entity.pdbx_description
1 polymer ?
#
loop_
_entity_poly.entity_id
_entity_poly.type
_entity_poly.pdbx_seq_one_letter_code
_entity_poly.pdbx_strand_id
1 'polypeptide(L)'
;MHLSAPAAIAESLKTVRDHNEAMQFATSEALSQILNAFSPQVMLRRFHHYKRNSDTTQTSTDAWAWNMYCSYYQELTSNRQRGFEKLFWEIFEQAYDRKIREKQLEL
;
A
#
# COMPACT_ATOMS: atom_id res chain seq x y z
N MET A 1 -17.30 4.00 35.47
CA MET A 1 -17.83 5.38 35.51
C MET A 1 -18.70 5.54 34.27
N HIS A 2 -20.03 5.65 34.39
CA HIS A 2 -20.90 5.82 33.23
C HIS A 2 -20.94 7.30 32.86
N LEU A 3 -20.49 7.63 31.65
CA LEU A 3 -20.56 8.99 31.11
C LEU A 3 -22.03 9.42 31.05
N SER A 4 -22.28 10.70 31.33
CA SER A 4 -23.61 11.29 31.09
C SER A 4 -23.97 11.16 29.60
N ALA A 5 -25.25 11.09 29.27
CA ALA A 5 -25.70 10.94 27.88
C ALA A 5 -25.04 11.94 26.90
N PRO A 6 -24.86 13.24 27.23
CA PRO A 6 -24.14 14.17 26.36
C PRO A 6 -22.65 13.84 26.18
N ALA A 7 -21.99 13.37 27.25
CA ALA A 7 -20.57 13.01 27.21
C ALA A 7 -20.33 11.75 26.38
N ALA A 8 -21.23 10.76 26.47
CA ALA A 8 -21.19 9.55 25.63
C ALA A 8 -21.40 9.88 24.13
N ILE A 9 -22.28 10.83 23.81
CA ILE A 9 -22.48 11.29 22.42
C ILE A 9 -21.23 12.01 21.92
N ALA A 10 -20.64 12.91 22.71
CA ALA A 10 -19.43 13.64 22.34
C ALA A 10 -18.24 12.68 22.08
N GLU A 11 -18.07 11.67 22.93
CA GLU A 11 -17.05 10.63 22.76
C GLU A 11 -17.30 9.79 21.50
N SER A 12 -18.55 9.43 21.22
CA SER A 12 -18.92 8.70 20.01
C SER A 12 -18.59 9.51 18.75
N LEU A 13 -18.94 10.80 18.72
CA LEU A 13 -18.63 11.69 17.60
C LEU A 13 -17.11 11.88 17.43
N LYS A 14 -16.36 11.99 18.53
CA LYS A 14 -14.90 12.03 18.49
C LYS A 14 -14.33 10.75 17.88
N THR A 15 -14.81 9.59 18.33
CA THR A 15 -14.36 8.27 17.84
C THR A 15 -14.58 8.13 16.33
N VAL A 16 -15.77 8.53 15.84
CA VAL A 16 -16.07 8.50 14.40
C VAL A 16 -15.16 9.43 13.61
N ARG A 17 -14.90 10.65 14.11
CA ARG A 17 -13.97 11.58 13.46
C ARG A 17 -12.56 11.01 13.40
N ASP A 18 -12.07 10.45 14.51
CA ASP A 18 -10.73 9.90 14.61
C ASP A 18 -10.56 8.69 13.66
N HIS A 19 -11.58 7.84 13.52
CA HIS A 19 -11.61 6.78 12.49
C HIS A 19 -11.60 7.34 11.07
N ASN A 20 -12.42 8.34 10.76
CA ASN A 20 -12.44 8.94 9.42
C ASN A 20 -11.08 9.54 9.04
N GLU A 21 -10.41 10.20 9.97
CA GLU A 21 -9.05 10.73 9.74
C GLU A 21 -8.04 9.59 9.52
N ALA A 22 -8.10 8.53 10.32
CA ALA A 22 -7.23 7.36 10.16
C ALA A 22 -7.46 6.64 8.83
N MET A 23 -8.71 6.49 8.40
CA MET A 23 -9.08 5.91 7.10
C MET A 23 -8.48 6.72 5.94
N GLN A 24 -8.64 8.05 5.95
CA GLN A 24 -8.11 8.93 4.90
C GLN A 24 -6.58 8.90 4.84
N PHE A 25 -5.93 8.93 6.01
CA PHE A 25 -4.48 8.85 6.14
C PHE A 25 -3.95 7.52 5.58
N ALA A 26 -4.50 6.40 6.05
CA ALA A 26 -4.09 5.07 5.64
C ALA A 26 -4.30 4.82 4.15
N THR A 27 -5.43 5.29 3.60
CA THR A 27 -5.71 5.21 2.16
C THR A 27 -4.65 5.97 1.36
N SER A 28 -4.31 7.17 1.78
CA SER A 28 -3.33 8.02 1.09
C SER A 28 -1.93 7.40 1.10
N GLU A 29 -1.49 6.85 2.24
CA GLU A 29 -0.20 6.16 2.33
C GLU A 29 -0.15 4.88 1.51
N ALA A 30 -1.20 4.05 1.58
CA ALA A 30 -1.27 2.81 0.82
C ALA A 30 -1.23 3.09 -0.69
N LEU A 31 -2.01 4.07 -1.18
CA LEU A 31 -1.97 4.49 -2.59
C LEU A 31 -0.59 5.01 -2.99
N SER A 32 0.05 5.84 -2.17
CA SER A 32 1.41 6.34 -2.43
C SER A 32 2.41 5.19 -2.58
N GLN A 33 2.32 4.17 -1.72
CA GLN A 33 3.21 3.02 -1.83
C GLN A 33 2.96 2.12 -3.02
N ILE A 34 1.69 1.96 -3.41
CA ILE A 34 1.37 1.29 -4.67
C ILE A 34 2.03 2.04 -5.83
N LEU A 35 1.85 3.37 -5.92
CA LEU A 35 2.48 4.19 -6.97
C LEU A 35 4.01 4.10 -6.97
N ASN A 36 4.64 4.10 -5.80
CA ASN A 36 6.10 3.94 -5.69
C ASN A 36 6.56 2.56 -6.19
N ALA A 37 5.82 1.50 -5.88
CA ALA A 37 6.08 0.16 -6.38
C ALA A 37 5.95 0.05 -7.91
N PHE A 38 5.09 0.87 -8.51
CA PHE A 38 4.93 1.01 -9.96
C PHE A 38 5.93 1.96 -10.63
N SER A 39 6.77 2.67 -9.87
CA SER A 39 7.69 3.61 -10.50
C SER A 39 8.64 2.87 -11.46
N PRO A 40 8.84 3.37 -12.70
CA PRO A 40 9.66 2.70 -13.70
C PRO A 40 11.06 2.34 -13.17
N GLN A 41 11.64 3.22 -12.34
CA GLN A 41 12.96 3.02 -11.75
C GLN A 41 12.98 1.86 -10.74
N VAL A 42 11.93 1.69 -9.93
CA VAL A 42 11.81 0.56 -8.99
C VAL A 42 11.63 -0.75 -9.75
N MET A 43 10.79 -0.75 -10.77
CA MET A 43 10.54 -1.94 -11.60
C MET A 43 11.80 -2.37 -12.37
N LEU A 44 12.49 -1.43 -13.03
CA LEU A 44 13.76 -1.70 -13.71
C LEU A 44 14.80 -2.29 -12.76
N ARG A 45 14.94 -1.72 -11.55
CA ARG A 45 15.86 -2.26 -10.53
C ARG A 45 15.51 -3.71 -10.15
N ARG A 46 14.22 -4.04 -9.99
CA ARG A 46 13.77 -5.43 -9.75
C ARG A 46 14.10 -6.33 -10.94
N PHE A 47 13.79 -5.90 -12.16
CA PHE A 47 14.07 -6.71 -13.35
C PHE A 47 15.57 -6.99 -13.49
N HIS A 48 16.43 -6.00 -13.24
CA HIS A 48 17.88 -6.20 -13.25
C HIS A 48 18.36 -7.28 -12.26
N HIS A 49 17.68 -7.45 -11.12
CA HIS A 49 17.97 -8.55 -10.20
C HIS A 49 17.60 -9.91 -10.81
N TYR A 50 16.50 -10.02 -11.56
CA TYR A 50 16.14 -11.25 -12.27
C TYR A 50 17.16 -11.58 -13.38
N LYS A 51 17.60 -10.57 -14.14
CA LYS A 51 18.60 -10.73 -15.21
C LYS A 51 19.94 -11.29 -14.71
N ARG A 52 20.36 -10.94 -13.50
CA ARG A 52 21.63 -11.44 -12.93
C ARG A 52 21.60 -12.95 -12.65
N ASN A 53 20.40 -13.55 -12.59
CA ASN A 53 20.20 -14.96 -12.31
C ASN A 53 19.86 -15.81 -13.56
N SER A 54 19.49 -15.17 -14.68
CA SER A 54 19.13 -15.85 -15.93
C SER A 54 20.07 -15.45 -17.07
N ASP A 55 20.64 -16.45 -17.74
CA ASP A 55 21.74 -16.33 -18.68
C ASP A 55 21.53 -15.35 -19.87
N THR A 56 22.65 -14.94 -20.42
CA THR A 56 22.93 -13.78 -21.27
C THR A 56 22.35 -13.93 -22.68
N THR A 57 21.05 -13.69 -22.86
CA THR A 57 20.46 -13.59 -24.20
C THR A 57 20.55 -12.16 -24.74
N GLN A 58 21.00 -12.04 -25.99
CA GLN A 58 21.25 -10.80 -26.74
C GLN A 58 19.95 -10.12 -27.22
N THR A 59 18.96 -9.94 -26.34
CA THR A 59 17.84 -9.04 -26.62
C THR A 59 18.27 -7.61 -26.31
N SER A 60 17.83 -6.61 -27.09
CA SER A 60 18.08 -5.22 -26.70
C SER A 60 17.51 -4.99 -25.30
N THR A 61 18.28 -4.30 -24.45
CA THR A 61 17.94 -4.09 -23.03
C THR A 61 16.54 -3.52 -22.85
N ASP A 62 16.09 -2.69 -23.80
CA ASP A 62 14.80 -2.00 -23.76
C ASP A 62 13.62 -2.93 -24.09
N ALA A 63 13.74 -3.75 -25.13
CA ALA A 63 12.69 -4.70 -25.51
C ALA A 63 12.47 -5.74 -24.40
N TRP A 64 13.55 -6.17 -23.76
CA TRP A 64 13.48 -7.08 -22.61
C TRP A 64 12.83 -6.41 -21.39
N ALA A 65 13.19 -5.17 -21.07
CA ALA A 65 12.62 -4.44 -19.94
C ALA A 65 11.11 -4.21 -20.12
N TRP A 66 10.67 -3.90 -21.35
CA TRP A 66 9.26 -3.78 -21.69
C TRP A 66 8.49 -5.09 -21.52
N ASN A 67 9.04 -6.20 -22.02
CA ASN A 67 8.44 -7.52 -21.84
C ASN A 67 8.30 -7.87 -20.35
N MET A 68 9.30 -7.54 -19.55
CA MET A 68 9.24 -7.75 -18.11
C MET A 68 8.18 -6.91 -17.42
N TYR A 69 8.03 -5.66 -17.82
CA TYR A 69 6.94 -4.80 -17.36
C TYR A 69 5.57 -5.42 -17.68
N CYS A 70 5.34 -5.85 -18.93
CA CYS A 70 4.09 -6.47 -19.34
C CYS A 70 3.78 -7.75 -18.55
N SER A 71 4.76 -8.66 -18.41
CA SER A 71 4.59 -9.90 -17.64
C SER A 71 4.29 -9.62 -16.17
N TYR A 72 5.02 -8.68 -15.57
CA TYR A 72 4.83 -8.32 -14.16
C TYR A 72 3.46 -7.67 -13.92
N TYR A 73 3.02 -6.78 -14.82
CA TYR A 73 1.68 -6.20 -14.75
C TYR A 73 0.58 -7.27 -14.84
N GLN A 74 0.70 -8.24 -15.76
CA GLN A 74 -0.24 -9.37 -15.87
C GLN A 74 -0.26 -10.22 -14.60
N GLU A 75 0.91 -10.50 -14.04
CA GLU A 75 1.06 -11.26 -12.79
C GLU A 75 0.30 -10.59 -11.64
N LEU A 76 0.49 -9.28 -11.49
CA LEU A 76 -0.07 -8.48 -10.41
C LEU A 76 -1.59 -8.26 -10.52
N THR A 77 -2.10 -8.19 -11.74
CA THR A 77 -3.54 -8.08 -12.03
C THR A 77 -4.24 -9.43 -12.10
N SER A 78 -3.49 -10.53 -12.01
CA SER A 78 -4.07 -11.87 -12.00
C SER A 78 -4.71 -12.20 -10.64
N ASN A 79 -5.83 -12.93 -10.70
CA ASN A 79 -6.52 -13.46 -9.50
C ASN A 79 -5.65 -14.36 -8.64
N ARG A 80 -4.59 -14.95 -9.21
CA ARG A 80 -3.73 -15.92 -8.50
C ARG A 80 -2.75 -15.24 -7.56
N GLN A 81 -2.40 -13.99 -7.81
CA GLN A 81 -1.34 -13.32 -7.04
C GLN A 81 -1.78 -12.20 -6.13
N ARG A 82 -2.99 -11.63 -6.29
CA ARG A 82 -3.57 -10.56 -5.42
C ARG A 82 -2.50 -9.58 -4.87
N GLY A 83 -1.46 -9.30 -5.64
CA GLY A 83 -0.20 -8.83 -5.06
C GLY A 83 -0.34 -7.40 -4.58
N PHE A 84 -0.98 -6.58 -5.41
CA PHE A 84 -1.26 -5.19 -5.07
C PHE A 84 -2.41 -5.00 -4.12
N GLU A 85 -3.48 -5.77 -4.26
CA GLU A 85 -4.58 -5.72 -3.31
C GLU A 85 -4.08 -6.08 -1.90
N LYS A 86 -3.28 -7.15 -1.79
CA LYS A 86 -2.63 -7.54 -0.53
C LYS A 86 -1.66 -6.47 -0.03
N LEU A 87 -0.79 -5.95 -0.90
CA LEU A 87 0.16 -4.90 -0.53
C LEU A 87 -0.55 -3.63 -0.06
N PHE A 88 -1.65 -3.25 -0.72
CA PHE A 88 -2.47 -2.12 -0.35
C PHE A 88 -3.03 -2.34 1.06
N TRP A 89 -3.69 -3.47 1.30
CA TRP A 89 -4.30 -3.76 2.60
C TRP A 89 -3.26 -3.88 3.73
N GLU A 90 -2.10 -4.51 3.48
CA GLU A 90 -1.03 -4.61 4.48
C GLU A 90 -0.53 -3.22 4.93
N ILE A 91 -0.29 -2.31 3.97
CA ILE A 91 0.17 -0.95 4.27
C ILE A 91 -0.97 -0.13 4.91
N PHE A 92 -2.19 -0.28 4.40
CA PHE A 92 -3.37 0.38 4.91
C PHE A 92 -3.61 0.03 6.39
N GLU A 93 -3.66 -1.26 6.75
CA GLU A 93 -3.88 -1.72 8.12
C GLU A 93 -2.82 -1.18 9.06
N GLN A 94 -1.54 -1.27 8.66
CA GLN A 94 -0.43 -0.75 9.46
C GLN A 94 -0.50 0.78 9.65
N ALA A 95 -0.85 1.53 8.61
CA ALA A 95 -0.99 2.98 8.67
C ALA A 95 -2.20 3.41 9.51
N TYR A 96 -3.31 2.69 9.38
CA TYR A 96 -4.53 2.89 10.15
C TYR A 96 -4.28 2.67 11.64
N ASP A 97 -3.73 1.52 12.02
CA ASP A 97 -3.45 1.17 13.42
C ASP A 97 -2.46 2.14 14.07
N ARG A 98 -1.46 2.58 13.31
CA ARG A 98 -0.54 3.63 13.77
C ARG A 98 -1.30 4.93 14.03
N LYS A 99 -2.16 5.35 13.10
CA LYS A 99 -2.90 6.61 13.23
C LYS A 99 -3.93 6.59 14.37
N ILE A 100 -4.60 5.47 14.58
CA ILE A 100 -5.50 5.28 15.73
C ILE A 100 -4.74 5.36 17.05
N ARG A 101 -3.56 4.72 17.14
CA ARG A 101 -2.72 4.82 18.35
C ARG A 101 -2.26 6.24 18.64
N GLU A 102 -1.87 7.00 17.61
CA GLU A 102 -1.54 8.43 17.76
C GLU A 102 -2.73 9.20 18.37
N LYS A 103 -3.94 9.02 17.83
CA LYS A 103 -5.16 9.69 18.32
C LYS A 103 -5.58 9.28 19.73
N GLN A 104 -5.25 8.06 20.14
CA GLN A 104 -5.52 7.57 21.50
C GLN A 104 -4.48 8.05 22.52
N LEU A 105 -3.24 8.34 22.09
CA LEU A 105 -2.20 8.91 22.95
C LEU A 105 -2.32 10.43 23.12
N GLU A 106 -3.06 11.11 22.23
CA GLU A 106 -3.42 12.53 22.34
C GLU A 106 -4.56 12.82 23.33
N LEU A 107 -5.20 11.77 23.90
CA LEU A 107 -6.26 11.84 24.92
C LEU A 107 -5.69 11.92 26.34
#